data_AF-A0A4R7EXK6-F1
#
_entry.id   AF-A0A4R7EXK6-F1
#
_cell.length_a   1.000
_cell.length_b   1.000
_cell.length_c   1.000
_cell.angle_alpha   90.00
_cell.angle_beta   90.00
_cell.angle_gamma   90.00
#
_symmetry.space_group_name_H-M   'P 1'
#
loop_
_entity.id
_entity.type
_entity.pdbx_description
1 polymer ?
#
loop_
_entity_poly.entity_id
_entity_poly.type
_entity_poly.pdbx_seq_one_letter_code
_entity_poly.pdbx_strand_id
1 'polypeptide(L)'
;MKTKITYIIALFLVNIGMLHAQEKLFNKLADNDNVSVVYISKALLNMIPEFESAGGTDIGQLSDKLEQIEIYTCEGDTKTINVMRSEMESLTKSKTYESLMTIKEKKQSVNFLGYKQNDKFKDLIMYVNEDQSCTIIRIKGSFTSSDIKKVVKPSTDKTK
;
A
#
# COMPACT_ATOMS: atom_id res chain seq x y z
N MET A 1 18.78 10.07 37.46
CA MET A 1 17.90 10.78 36.49
C MET A 1 18.52 10.87 35.09
N LYS A 2 19.82 11.15 34.94
CA LYS A 2 20.51 11.26 33.64
C LYS A 2 20.41 9.97 32.79
N THR A 3 20.64 8.80 33.37
CA THR A 3 20.52 7.49 32.68
C THR A 3 19.10 7.18 32.21
N LYS A 4 18.06 7.51 33.01
CA LYS A 4 16.65 7.34 32.61
C LYS A 4 16.27 8.25 31.42
N ILE A 5 16.81 9.46 31.37
CA ILE A 5 16.62 10.40 30.24
C ILE A 5 17.32 9.88 28.98
N THR A 6 18.52 9.29 29.10
CA THR A 6 19.23 8.67 27.96
C THR A 6 18.44 7.52 27.34
N TYR A 7 17.80 6.67 28.17
CA TYR A 7 16.94 5.58 27.66
C TYR A 7 15.68 6.10 26.95
N ILE A 8 15.06 7.18 27.45
CA ILE A 8 13.88 7.79 26.83
C ILE A 8 14.23 8.40 25.46
N ILE A 9 15.38 9.07 25.34
CA ILE A 9 15.85 9.65 24.07
C ILE A 9 16.17 8.53 23.05
N ALA A 10 16.81 7.45 23.49
CA ALA A 10 17.09 6.30 22.63
C ALA A 10 15.80 5.62 22.14
N LEU A 11 14.78 5.50 23.00
CA LEU A 11 13.47 4.96 22.63
C LEU A 11 12.76 5.84 21.59
N PHE A 12 12.87 7.17 21.72
CA PHE A 12 12.27 8.13 20.78
C PHE A 12 12.95 8.08 19.40
N LEU A 13 14.27 7.91 19.35
CA LEU A 13 15.04 7.80 18.09
C LEU A 13 14.71 6.52 17.31
N VAL A 14 14.42 5.40 17.98
CA VAL A 14 14.00 4.14 17.34
C VAL A 14 12.63 4.28 16.65
N ASN A 15 11.72 5.08 17.22
CA ASN A 15 10.39 5.28 16.64
C ASN A 15 10.41 6.18 15.38
N ILE A 16 11.33 7.14 15.29
CA ILE A 16 11.46 8.01 14.10
C ILE A 16 12.02 7.22 12.90
N GLY A 17 12.92 6.26 13.14
CA GLY A 17 13.54 5.45 12.08
C GLY A 17 12.56 4.56 11.30
N MET A 18 11.48 4.09 11.93
CA MET A 18 10.48 3.24 11.28
C MET A 18 9.63 3.99 10.23
N LEU A 19 9.34 5.28 10.46
CA LEU A 19 8.61 6.13 9.51
C LEU A 19 9.44 6.45 8.26
N HIS A 20 10.75 6.70 8.42
CA HIS A 20 11.63 6.99 7.28
C HIS A 20 11.95 5.77 6.42
N ALA A 21 11.96 4.57 6.99
CA ALA A 21 12.31 3.34 6.25
C ALA A 21 11.25 2.97 5.21
N GLN A 22 9.97 3.24 5.49
CA GLN A 22 8.87 2.94 4.57
C GLN A 22 8.90 3.84 3.34
N GLU A 23 9.03 5.16 3.52
CA GLU A 23 9.12 6.10 2.39
C GLU A 23 10.39 5.86 1.56
N LYS A 24 11.48 5.39 2.18
CA LYS A 24 12.71 5.03 1.45
C LYS A 24 12.50 3.92 0.42
N LEU A 25 11.65 2.93 0.71
CA LEU A 25 11.32 1.86 -0.23
C LEU A 25 10.63 2.43 -1.47
N PHE A 26 9.57 3.22 -1.27
CA PHE A 26 8.80 3.79 -2.38
C PHE A 26 9.60 4.81 -3.18
N ASN A 27 10.44 5.62 -2.53
CA ASN A 27 11.37 6.50 -3.22
C ASN A 27 12.35 5.71 -4.10
N LYS A 28 12.89 4.59 -3.61
CA LYS A 28 13.76 3.72 -4.41
C LYS A 28 13.04 3.13 -5.64
N LEU A 29 11.74 2.84 -5.53
CA LEU A 29 10.94 2.42 -6.68
C LEU A 29 10.70 3.57 -7.65
N ALA A 30 10.43 4.78 -7.14
CA ALA A 30 10.21 5.98 -7.96
C ALA A 30 11.46 6.46 -8.70
N ASP A 31 12.64 6.23 -8.13
CA ASP A 31 13.94 6.59 -8.74
C ASP A 31 14.41 5.56 -9.79
N ASN A 32 13.65 4.50 -10.06
CA ASN A 32 14.01 3.48 -11.04
C ASN A 32 13.39 3.77 -12.42
N ASP A 33 14.23 3.95 -13.44
CA ASP A 33 13.80 4.31 -14.80
C ASP A 33 12.83 3.30 -15.46
N ASN A 34 12.83 2.04 -15.00
CA ASN A 34 11.93 0.99 -15.52
C ASN A 34 10.60 0.91 -14.76
N VAL A 35 10.39 1.77 -13.76
CA VAL A 35 9.14 1.84 -12.99
C VAL A 35 8.38 3.10 -13.42
N SER A 36 7.20 2.91 -13.99
CA SER A 36 6.25 4.00 -14.18
C SER A 36 5.59 4.33 -12.86
N VAL A 37 5.57 5.62 -12.49
CA VAL A 37 4.92 6.08 -11.27
C VAL A 37 3.85 7.13 -11.57
N VAL A 38 2.64 6.88 -11.08
CA VAL A 38 1.52 7.82 -11.14
C VAL A 38 1.17 8.26 -9.73
N TYR A 39 1.13 9.58 -9.51
CA TYR A 39 0.72 10.20 -8.26
C TYR A 39 -0.63 10.90 -8.44
N ILE A 40 -1.63 10.49 -7.66
CA ILE A 40 -2.97 11.08 -7.67
C ILE A 40 -3.19 11.76 -6.32
N SER A 41 -3.28 13.09 -6.34
CA SER A 41 -3.48 13.90 -5.13
C SER A 41 -4.94 13.88 -4.66
N LYS A 42 -5.16 14.19 -3.38
CA LYS A 42 -6.51 14.41 -2.82
C LYS A 42 -7.35 15.40 -3.64
N ALA A 43 -6.72 16.46 -4.15
CA ALA A 43 -7.43 17.47 -4.95
C ALA A 43 -8.03 16.85 -6.21
N LEU A 44 -7.26 16.04 -6.94
CA LEU A 44 -7.75 15.34 -8.12
C LEU A 44 -8.78 14.27 -7.75
N LEU A 45 -8.56 13.51 -6.68
CA LEU A 45 -9.51 12.51 -6.19
C LEU A 45 -10.88 13.11 -5.87
N ASN A 46 -10.91 14.30 -5.25
CA ASN A 46 -12.14 15.02 -4.94
C ASN A 46 -12.87 15.59 -6.18
N MET A 47 -12.17 15.69 -7.31
CA MET A 47 -12.74 16.17 -8.58
C MET A 47 -13.27 15.03 -9.45
N ILE A 48 -12.90 13.78 -9.17
CA ILE A 48 -13.38 12.61 -9.90
C ILE A 48 -14.72 12.20 -9.26
N PRO A 49 -15.85 12.28 -9.98
CA PRO A 49 -17.17 12.08 -9.41
C PRO A 49 -17.39 10.66 -8.86
N GLU A 50 -16.77 9.64 -9.45
CA GLU A 50 -16.73 8.26 -8.97
C GLU A 50 -15.42 7.60 -9.47
N PHE A 51 -14.63 7.01 -8.57
CA PHE A 51 -13.50 6.18 -8.96
C PHE A 51 -14.07 4.85 -9.44
N GLU A 52 -14.26 4.68 -10.75
CA GLU A 52 -14.79 3.43 -11.30
C GLU A 52 -13.88 2.26 -10.92
N SER A 53 -14.37 1.42 -10.01
CA SER A 53 -14.10 -0.01 -9.86
C SER A 53 -12.77 -0.54 -10.43
N ALA A 54 -11.63 -0.07 -9.94
CA ALA A 54 -10.36 -0.75 -10.20
C ALA A 54 -10.39 -2.12 -9.51
N GLY A 55 -10.60 -3.20 -10.29
CA GLY A 55 -10.63 -4.56 -9.77
C GLY A 55 -11.92 -4.98 -9.03
N GLY A 56 -13.06 -4.34 -9.29
CA GLY A 56 -14.36 -4.74 -8.70
C GLY A 56 -14.62 -4.20 -7.29
N THR A 57 -13.88 -3.19 -6.87
CA THR A 57 -13.92 -2.61 -5.52
C THR A 57 -14.35 -1.14 -5.57
N ASP A 58 -15.41 -0.79 -4.83
CA ASP A 58 -15.94 0.57 -4.71
C ASP A 58 -15.04 1.43 -3.79
N ILE A 59 -14.01 2.03 -4.38
CA ILE A 59 -13.09 2.97 -3.71
C ILE A 59 -13.77 4.34 -3.49
N GLY A 60 -14.88 4.64 -4.18
CA GLY A 60 -15.62 5.89 -4.07
C GLY A 60 -16.11 6.18 -2.65
N GLN A 61 -16.51 5.14 -1.91
CA GLN A 61 -16.90 5.26 -0.49
C GLN A 61 -15.75 5.63 0.46
N LEU A 62 -14.51 5.58 0.00
CA LEU A 62 -13.33 6.00 0.76
C LEU A 62 -12.83 7.39 0.41
N SER A 63 -13.36 8.04 -0.64
CA SER A 63 -12.88 9.30 -1.21
C SER A 63 -12.54 10.39 -0.18
N ASP A 64 -13.44 10.69 0.75
CA ASP A 64 -13.20 11.70 1.80
C ASP A 64 -12.01 11.37 2.73
N LYS A 65 -11.73 10.07 2.89
CA LYS A 65 -10.69 9.49 3.74
C LYS A 65 -9.38 9.24 2.99
N LEU A 66 -9.39 9.34 1.65
CA LEU A 66 -8.20 9.29 0.83
C LEU A 66 -7.41 10.59 0.97
N GLU A 67 -6.10 10.46 0.95
CA GLU A 67 -5.15 11.58 0.93
C GLU A 67 -4.31 11.54 -0.35
N GLN A 68 -3.90 10.35 -0.78
CA GLN A 68 -3.06 10.17 -1.95
C GLN A 68 -3.16 8.73 -2.45
N ILE A 69 -3.13 8.55 -3.78
CA ILE A 69 -2.91 7.25 -4.42
C ILE A 69 -1.60 7.33 -5.21
N GLU A 70 -0.79 6.29 -5.11
CA GLU A 70 0.45 6.11 -5.87
C GLU A 70 0.37 4.77 -6.58
N ILE A 71 0.69 4.73 -7.88
CA ILE A 71 0.71 3.51 -8.67
C ILE A 71 2.11 3.34 -9.22
N TYR A 72 2.74 2.21 -8.91
CA TYR A 72 4.07 1.83 -9.38
C TYR A 72 3.91 0.60 -10.27
N THR A 73 4.28 0.72 -11.54
CA THR A 73 4.14 -0.38 -12.52
C THR A 73 5.46 -0.62 -13.23
N CYS A 74 5.84 -1.89 -13.33
CA CYS A 74 6.95 -2.35 -14.16
C CYS A 74 6.48 -3.51 -15.03
N GLU A 75 6.82 -3.46 -16.32
CA GLU A 75 6.47 -4.49 -17.30
C GLU A 75 7.72 -4.92 -18.08
N GLY A 76 7.88 -6.22 -18.32
CA GLY A 76 8.94 -6.78 -19.17
C GLY A 76 10.36 -6.79 -18.58
N ASP A 77 10.69 -5.91 -17.63
CA ASP A 77 12.01 -5.90 -16.98
C ASP A 77 12.06 -6.82 -15.75
N THR A 78 12.55 -8.04 -15.95
CA THR A 78 12.59 -9.08 -14.89
C THR A 78 13.41 -8.66 -13.67
N LYS A 79 14.46 -7.83 -13.86
CA LYS A 79 15.34 -7.41 -12.77
C LYS A 79 14.62 -6.43 -11.84
N THR A 80 14.00 -5.39 -12.38
CA THR A 80 13.21 -4.40 -11.63
C THR A 80 11.98 -5.04 -11.02
N ILE A 81 11.29 -5.94 -11.74
CA ILE A 81 10.18 -6.72 -11.18
C ILE A 81 10.63 -7.49 -9.93
N ASN A 82 11.78 -8.17 -9.97
CA ASN A 82 12.30 -8.89 -8.81
C ASN A 82 12.69 -7.96 -7.65
N VAL A 83 13.15 -6.75 -7.94
CA VAL A 83 13.37 -5.72 -6.91
C VAL A 83 12.04 -5.34 -6.26
N MET A 84 11.01 -5.00 -7.04
CA MET A 84 9.67 -4.67 -6.52
C MET A 84 9.10 -5.80 -5.65
N ARG A 85 9.20 -7.05 -6.11
CA ARG A 85 8.81 -8.25 -5.34
C ARG A 85 9.52 -8.30 -3.98
N SER A 86 10.85 -8.16 -3.98
CA SER A 86 11.65 -8.22 -2.75
C SER A 86 11.31 -7.09 -1.77
N GLU A 87 11.05 -5.89 -2.29
CA GLU A 87 10.65 -4.75 -1.47
C GLU A 87 9.28 -5.02 -0.80
N MET A 88 8.29 -5.53 -1.54
CA MET A 88 6.98 -5.90 -0.98
C MET A 88 7.07 -7.04 0.04
N GLU A 89 7.92 -8.04 -0.20
CA GLU A 89 8.19 -9.08 0.80
C GLU A 89 8.81 -8.52 2.08
N SER A 90 9.67 -7.50 1.99
CA SER A 90 10.31 -6.88 3.15
C SER A 90 9.30 -6.18 4.08
N LEU A 91 8.24 -5.59 3.51
CA LEU A 91 7.18 -4.91 4.27
C LEU A 91 6.43 -5.87 5.19
N THR A 92 6.18 -7.10 4.72
CA THR A 92 5.51 -8.14 5.51
C THR A 92 6.47 -8.80 6.50
N LYS A 93 7.72 -9.11 6.09
CA LYS A 93 8.73 -9.72 6.96
C LYS A 93 9.10 -8.84 8.16
N SER A 94 9.14 -7.52 7.98
CA SER A 94 9.41 -6.57 9.06
C SER A 94 8.24 -6.41 10.05
N LYS A 95 7.08 -7.03 9.79
CA LYS A 95 5.80 -6.83 10.53
C LYS A 95 5.33 -5.37 10.56
N THR A 96 5.89 -4.56 9.68
CA THR A 96 5.51 -3.17 9.53
C THR A 96 4.12 -3.09 8.92
N TYR A 97 3.87 -3.90 7.88
CA TYR A 97 2.56 -4.08 7.29
C TYR A 97 1.98 -5.43 7.69
N GLU A 98 0.68 -5.46 8.00
CA GLU A 98 -0.09 -6.69 8.17
C GLU A 98 -0.69 -7.14 6.83
N SER A 99 -0.66 -8.44 6.56
CA SER A 99 -1.37 -9.01 5.40
C SER A 99 -2.85 -9.13 5.74
N LEU A 100 -3.70 -8.45 4.96
CA LEU A 100 -5.14 -8.41 5.14
C LEU A 100 -5.84 -9.46 4.29
N MET A 101 -5.37 -9.66 3.05
CA MET A 101 -5.94 -10.61 2.10
C MET A 101 -4.90 -11.00 1.06
N THR A 102 -4.90 -12.26 0.65
CA THR A 102 -4.11 -12.74 -0.49
C THR A 102 -5.00 -13.57 -1.39
N ILE A 103 -5.06 -13.22 -2.67
CA ILE A 103 -5.69 -14.00 -3.73
C ILE A 103 -4.56 -14.60 -4.56
N LYS A 104 -4.59 -15.92 -4.76
CA LYS A 104 -3.64 -16.63 -5.60
C LYS A 104 -4.38 -17.31 -6.74
N GLU A 105 -4.00 -16.94 -7.95
CA GLU A 105 -4.37 -17.62 -9.18
C GLU A 105 -3.11 -18.23 -9.80
N LYS A 106 -3.27 -19.10 -10.80
CA LYS A 106 -2.15 -19.92 -11.31
C LYS A 106 -0.90 -19.12 -11.72
N LYS A 107 -1.08 -17.90 -12.24
CA LYS A 107 -0.01 -17.02 -12.76
C LYS A 107 -0.05 -15.60 -12.19
N GLN A 108 -0.90 -15.36 -11.21
CA GLN A 108 -1.11 -14.04 -10.64
C GLN A 108 -1.33 -14.16 -9.14
N SER A 109 -0.82 -13.21 -8.38
CA SER A 109 -1.19 -13.05 -6.99
C SER A 109 -1.52 -11.60 -6.70
N VAL A 110 -2.59 -11.39 -5.95
CA VAL A 110 -3.01 -10.08 -5.46
C VAL A 110 -2.91 -10.11 -3.94
N ASN A 111 -2.11 -9.21 -3.37
CA ASN A 111 -1.93 -9.10 -1.93
C ASN A 111 -2.41 -7.73 -1.46
N PHE A 112 -3.24 -7.72 -0.43
CA PHE A 112 -3.67 -6.51 0.26
C PHE A 112 -2.94 -6.43 1.59
N LEU A 113 -2.16 -5.39 1.77
CA LEU A 113 -1.38 -5.11 2.98
C LEU A 113 -1.89 -3.83 3.63
N GLY A 114 -1.83 -3.76 4.96
CA GLY A 114 -2.20 -2.58 5.71
C GLY A 114 -1.13 -2.17 6.71
N TYR A 115 -0.80 -0.87 6.74
CA TYR A 115 -0.05 -0.27 7.84
C TYR A 115 -1.03 0.35 8.83
N LYS A 116 -1.03 -0.18 10.05
CA LYS A 116 -1.90 0.27 11.12
C LYS A 116 -1.12 1.12 12.12
N GLN A 117 -1.63 2.31 12.41
CA GLN A 117 -1.15 3.18 13.48
C GLN A 117 -2.30 3.45 14.44
N ASN A 118 -2.12 3.05 15.70
CA ASN A 118 -3.21 2.99 16.70
C ASN A 118 -4.37 2.11 16.17
N ASP A 119 -5.58 2.65 16.09
CA ASP A 119 -6.79 1.94 15.62
C ASP A 119 -7.16 2.20 14.16
N LYS A 120 -6.30 2.91 13.41
CA LYS A 120 -6.57 3.27 12.02
C LYS A 120 -5.47 2.79 11.08
N PHE A 121 -5.88 2.35 9.91
CA PHE A 121 -4.97 2.10 8.80
C PHE A 121 -4.60 3.44 8.16
N LYS A 122 -3.30 3.67 8.01
CA LYS A 122 -2.75 4.90 7.42
C LYS A 122 -2.25 4.72 6.00
N ASP A 123 -1.90 3.48 5.67
CA ASP A 123 -1.41 3.09 4.36
C ASP A 123 -2.00 1.73 4.01
N LEU A 124 -2.55 1.61 2.80
CA LEU A 124 -3.03 0.35 2.24
C LEU A 124 -2.29 0.10 0.94
N ILE A 125 -1.78 -1.11 0.76
CA ILE A 125 -1.08 -1.51 -0.44
C ILE A 125 -1.81 -2.65 -1.09
N MET A 126 -2.17 -2.49 -2.37
CA MET A 126 -2.55 -3.58 -3.25
C MET A 126 -1.37 -3.91 -4.15
N TYR A 127 -0.85 -5.11 -4.00
CA TYR A 127 0.31 -5.61 -4.73
C TYR A 127 -0.12 -6.73 -5.66
N VAL A 128 -0.13 -6.44 -6.97
CA VAL A 128 -0.44 -7.37 -8.05
C VAL A 128 0.86 -7.85 -8.67
N ASN A 129 1.10 -9.15 -8.60
CA ASN A 129 2.29 -9.80 -9.12
C ASN A 129 1.90 -10.83 -10.16
N GLU A 130 2.41 -10.66 -11.37
CA GLU A 130 2.23 -11.54 -12.52
C GLU A 130 3.61 -11.99 -13.03
N ASP A 131 3.63 -12.91 -14.00
CA ASP A 131 4.88 -13.46 -14.52
C ASP A 131 5.82 -12.37 -15.09
N GLN A 132 5.28 -11.44 -15.87
CA GLN A 132 6.03 -10.42 -16.62
C GLN A 132 5.66 -8.98 -16.25
N SER A 133 4.82 -8.79 -15.23
CA SER A 133 4.42 -7.46 -14.75
C SER A 133 4.35 -7.44 -13.23
N CYS A 134 4.54 -6.27 -12.66
CA CYS A 134 4.37 -6.02 -11.24
C CYS A 134 3.76 -4.64 -11.05
N THR A 135 2.60 -4.60 -10.38
CA THR A 135 1.89 -3.36 -10.07
C THR A 135 1.68 -3.23 -8.57
N ILE A 136 2.04 -2.09 -8.01
CA ILE A 136 1.82 -1.74 -6.61
C ILE A 136 0.96 -0.49 -6.58
N ILE A 137 -0.21 -0.58 -5.98
CA ILE A 137 -1.11 0.54 -5.71
C ILE A 137 -1.04 0.84 -4.22
N ARG A 138 -0.51 2.00 -3.86
CA ARG A 138 -0.41 2.50 -2.48
C ARG A 138 -1.48 3.55 -2.26
N ILE A 139 -2.27 3.39 -1.23
CA ILE A 139 -3.42 4.23 -0.90
C ILE A 139 -3.19 4.78 0.51
N LYS A 140 -2.84 6.07 0.58
CA LYS A 140 -2.66 6.78 1.85
C LYS A 140 -3.96 7.43 2.28
N GLY A 141 -4.21 7.38 3.58
CA GLY A 141 -5.40 8.00 4.16
C GLY A 141 -5.60 7.62 5.61
N SER A 142 -6.84 7.58 6.06
CA SER A 142 -7.15 7.22 7.44
C SER A 142 -8.40 6.36 7.53
N PHE A 143 -8.22 5.04 7.53
CA PHE A 143 -9.29 4.06 7.41
C PHE A 143 -9.52 3.29 8.72
N THR A 144 -10.77 3.05 9.06
CA THR A 144 -11.14 2.10 10.10
C THR A 144 -11.22 0.69 9.52
N SER A 145 -11.17 -0.35 10.36
CA SER A 145 -11.43 -1.72 9.90
C SER A 145 -12.80 -1.86 9.23
N SER A 146 -13.81 -1.10 9.66
CA SER A 146 -15.14 -1.08 9.04
C SER A 146 -15.13 -0.51 7.62
N ASP A 147 -14.25 0.47 7.35
CA ASP A 147 -14.09 1.05 6.02
C ASP A 147 -13.48 0.04 5.05
N ILE A 148 -12.43 -0.66 5.48
CA ILE A 148 -11.78 -1.70 4.68
C ILE A 148 -12.75 -2.84 4.37
N LYS A 149 -13.58 -3.25 5.34
CA LYS A 149 -14.61 -4.29 5.12
C LYS A 149 -15.63 -3.94 4.05
N LYS A 150 -15.89 -2.66 3.78
CA LYS A 150 -16.82 -2.25 2.70
C LYS A 150 -16.20 -2.42 1.32
N VAL A 151 -14.89 -2.19 1.23
CA VAL A 151 -14.07 -2.21 0.01
C VAL A 151 -13.66 -3.63 -0.37
N VAL A 152 -13.32 -4.47 0.62
CA VAL A 152 -12.88 -5.86 0.43
C VAL A 152 -14.06 -6.84 0.30
N LYS A 153 -15.31 -6.36 0.15
CA LYS A 153 -16.40 -7.29 -0.16
C LYS A 153 -16.09 -7.93 -1.52
N PRO A 154 -15.92 -9.27 -1.59
CA PRO A 154 -15.90 -9.92 -2.89
C PRO A 154 -17.19 -9.54 -3.58
N SER A 155 -17.11 -9.15 -4.84
CA SER A 155 -18.26 -9.04 -5.72
C SER A 155 -18.93 -10.41 -5.68
N THR A 156 -19.89 -10.58 -4.76
CA THR A 156 -20.89 -11.64 -4.88
C THR A 156 -21.66 -11.24 -6.10
N ASP A 157 -21.18 -11.75 -7.24
CA ASP A 157 -21.88 -11.75 -8.48
C ASP A 157 -23.31 -12.17 -8.16
N LYS A 158 -24.23 -11.23 -8.29
CA LYS A 158 -25.65 -11.52 -8.24
C LYS A 158 -25.99 -12.18 -9.57
N THR A 159 -25.55 -13.42 -9.76
CA THR A 159 -26.10 -14.30 -10.77
C THR A 159 -27.43 -14.80 -10.23
N LYS A 160 -28.49 -14.05 -10.55
CA LYS A 160 -29.84 -14.57 -10.65
C LYS A 160 -30.22 -14.61 -12.11
#